data_AF-A0A9X1BT12-F1
#
_entry.id   AF-A0A9X1BT12-F1
#
_cell.length_a   1.000
_cell.length_b   1.000
_cell.length_c   1.000
_cell.angle_alpha   90.00
_cell.angle_beta   90.00
_cell.angle_gamma   90.00
#
_symmetry.space_group_name_H-M   'P 1'
#
loop_
_entity.id
_entity.type
_entity.pdbx_description
1 polymer ?
#
loop_
_entity_poly.entity_id
_entity_poly.type
_entity_poly.pdbx_seq_one_letter_code
_entity_poly.pdbx_strand_id
1 'polypeptide(L)'
;MPEDSRQPRQSRGGSQAGQGRGRASDRGRGAAPGRGQGQGRGEGQGRGQGRGGSGSRPGRKDDWRRPADDQRPRSEDQARYDGPPIPEDITGKELDRSVTAQLKGLPEKLAARVARHLAAAGAVIDEDPRTAYEHTLAARARAARIAVVREACGEAAYAAGEYAEALSELRAAKRMNGVTAYLPIMADCERALGRPERALTLAKSPAVANFASEAKAEMTIVEAGARRDMGELDAALRTLENAPLTSKSRTSWVVRLRYAYADTLVAAGREADALEWFHRTEAIDGDEITDAGERAAELEKRQG
;
A
#
# COMPACT_ATOMS: atom_id res chain seq x y z
N MET A 1 -22.10 61.51 -6.37
CA MET A 1 -21.74 62.95 -6.45
C MET A 1 -22.43 63.63 -5.29
N PRO A 2 -21.69 64.15 -4.29
CA PRO A 2 -20.79 65.29 -4.48
C PRO A 2 -19.33 65.01 -4.09
N GLU A 3 -18.46 65.81 -4.70
CA GLU A 3 -17.02 65.93 -4.47
C GLU A 3 -16.75 66.86 -3.28
N ASP A 4 -15.69 66.59 -2.51
CA ASP A 4 -15.01 67.63 -1.74
C ASP A 4 -13.47 67.45 -1.80
N SER A 5 -12.86 68.39 -2.51
CA SER A 5 -11.60 69.12 -2.26
C SER A 5 -10.35 68.38 -1.73
N ARG A 6 -9.33 68.20 -2.59
CA ARG A 6 -8.10 69.05 -2.75
C ARG A 6 -7.07 68.91 -1.61
N GLN A 7 -6.00 68.10 -1.80
CA GLN A 7 -4.65 68.46 -2.37
C GLN A 7 -3.60 68.77 -1.26
N PRO A 8 -2.25 68.79 -1.50
CA PRO A 8 -1.40 68.13 -2.51
C PRO A 8 0.02 67.67 -2.02
N ARG A 9 0.86 67.19 -2.99
CA ARG A 9 2.36 67.17 -3.11
C ARG A 9 3.11 65.92 -2.61
N GLN A 10 3.73 65.14 -3.53
CA GLN A 10 5.11 65.25 -4.11
C GLN A 10 6.20 65.00 -3.04
N SER A 11 7.30 64.28 -3.23
CA SER A 11 7.94 63.57 -4.34
C SER A 11 9.25 62.95 -3.80
N ARG A 12 9.80 61.96 -4.54
CA ARG A 12 11.23 61.59 -4.66
C ARG A 12 11.93 60.82 -3.51
N GLY A 13 12.27 59.57 -3.84
CA GLY A 13 13.64 59.22 -4.28
C GLY A 13 14.61 58.68 -3.23
N GLY A 14 15.37 57.63 -3.58
CA GLY A 14 16.64 57.31 -2.93
C GLY A 14 17.00 55.82 -2.87
N SER A 15 17.83 55.39 -3.81
CA SER A 15 18.51 54.10 -3.95
C SER A 15 19.64 53.87 -2.92
N GLN A 16 19.95 52.60 -2.59
CA GLN A 16 21.30 51.99 -2.39
C GLN A 16 21.11 50.62 -1.69
N ALA A 17 21.53 49.46 -2.21
CA ALA A 17 22.86 48.96 -2.60
C ALA A 17 23.85 48.79 -1.44
N GLY A 18 24.19 47.52 -1.13
CA GLY A 18 25.29 47.09 -0.24
C GLY A 18 25.11 45.61 0.12
N GLN A 19 25.61 44.63 -0.65
CA GLN A 19 26.98 44.08 -0.60
C GLN A 19 27.55 43.87 0.81
N GLY A 20 27.67 42.60 1.21
CA GLY A 20 28.43 42.15 2.37
C GLY A 20 28.97 40.73 2.14
N ARG A 21 30.13 40.65 1.48
CA ARG A 21 30.99 39.45 1.46
C ARG A 21 31.84 39.44 2.73
N GLY A 22 31.93 38.30 3.40
CA GLY A 22 32.91 38.03 4.45
C GLY A 22 33.47 36.61 4.31
N ARG A 23 34.70 36.50 3.80
CA ARG A 23 35.57 35.30 3.86
C ARG A 23 36.68 35.61 4.87
N ALA A 24 36.95 34.67 5.77
CA ALA A 24 38.27 34.39 6.37
C ALA A 24 38.14 33.01 7.05
N SER A 25 38.65 31.91 6.49
CA SER A 25 40.03 31.41 6.58
C SER A 25 40.54 31.25 8.00
N ASP A 26 40.53 30.02 8.50
CA ASP A 26 41.54 29.57 9.45
C ASP A 26 42.13 28.22 9.02
N ARG A 27 43.46 28.16 9.03
CA ARG A 27 44.33 27.04 8.65
C ARG A 27 45.23 26.76 9.85
N GLY A 28 45.17 25.53 10.38
CA GLY A 28 46.22 24.94 11.21
C GLY A 28 45.89 23.46 11.43
N ARG A 29 46.47 22.49 10.71
CA ARG A 29 47.80 21.84 10.84
C ARG A 29 48.10 21.21 12.22
N GLY A 30 48.29 19.89 12.20
CA GLY A 30 48.99 19.06 13.21
C GLY A 30 48.03 18.32 14.14
N ALA A 31 48.13 17.03 14.44
CA ALA A 31 49.17 16.04 14.22
C ALA A 31 48.55 14.63 14.36
N ALA A 32 49.00 13.69 13.52
CA ALA A 32 48.71 12.26 13.69
C ALA A 32 49.90 11.61 14.39
N PRO A 33 49.71 10.73 15.40
CA PRO A 33 50.76 9.89 15.90
C PRO A 33 50.64 8.45 15.35
N GLY A 34 51.73 8.02 14.71
CA GLY A 34 52.57 6.98 15.31
C GLY A 34 52.15 5.51 15.15
N ARG A 35 52.81 4.86 14.19
CA ARG A 35 53.07 3.41 14.07
C ARG A 35 53.40 2.72 15.40
N GLY A 36 52.81 1.55 15.63
CA GLY A 36 53.29 0.52 16.55
C GLY A 36 53.74 -0.73 15.78
N GLN A 37 55.03 -1.03 15.86
CA GLN A 37 55.67 -2.26 15.37
C GLN A 37 55.33 -3.44 16.29
N GLY A 38 54.98 -4.58 15.72
CA GLY A 38 54.86 -5.86 16.41
C GLY A 38 55.57 -6.95 15.61
N GLN A 39 56.83 -7.20 15.97
CA GLN A 39 57.63 -8.32 15.49
C GLN A 39 57.14 -9.62 16.13
N GLY A 40 56.92 -10.65 15.31
CA GLY A 40 56.68 -12.01 15.75
C GLY A 40 57.32 -12.98 14.76
N ARG A 41 58.60 -13.30 15.00
CA ARG A 41 59.34 -14.38 14.33
C ARG A 41 58.80 -15.72 14.82
N GLY A 42 58.60 -16.66 13.89
CA GLY A 42 58.37 -18.07 14.17
C GLY A 42 58.74 -18.87 12.93
N GLU A 43 59.97 -19.39 12.94
CA GLU A 43 60.61 -20.17 11.89
C GLU A 43 60.01 -21.58 11.75
N GLY A 44 59.94 -22.06 10.51
CA GLY A 44 59.56 -23.43 10.17
C GLY A 44 59.93 -23.72 8.71
N GLN A 45 61.23 -23.89 8.47
CA GLN A 45 61.82 -24.25 7.18
C GLN A 45 61.45 -25.68 6.78
N GLY A 46 61.20 -25.90 5.47
CA GLY A 46 61.08 -27.23 4.89
C GLY A 46 60.93 -27.18 3.37
N ARG A 47 62.07 -27.02 2.67
CA ARG A 47 62.21 -27.04 1.21
C ARG A 47 61.81 -28.40 0.61
N GLY A 48 61.30 -28.39 -0.63
CA GLY A 48 61.26 -29.59 -1.47
C GLY A 48 60.63 -29.35 -2.85
N GLN A 49 61.42 -28.86 -3.81
CA GLN A 49 61.11 -28.96 -5.23
C GLN A 49 61.22 -30.44 -5.66
N GLY A 50 60.16 -30.97 -6.28
CA GLY A 50 60.08 -32.36 -6.75
C GLY A 50 59.32 -32.45 -8.07
N ARG A 51 60.10 -32.56 -9.13
CA ARG A 51 59.75 -32.74 -10.54
C ARG A 51 59.02 -34.06 -10.80
N GLY A 52 58.00 -34.04 -11.66
CA GLY A 52 57.60 -35.14 -12.58
C GLY A 52 57.23 -36.49 -11.97
N GLY A 53 55.94 -36.81 -11.96
CA GLY A 53 55.44 -38.16 -11.67
C GLY A 53 54.10 -38.42 -12.34
N SER A 54 54.17 -39.13 -13.47
CA SER A 54 53.04 -39.76 -14.16
C SER A 54 52.27 -40.64 -13.16
N GLY A 55 51.07 -40.21 -12.79
CA GLY A 55 50.12 -40.98 -11.98
C GLY A 55 48.77 -40.98 -12.67
N SER A 56 48.49 -42.05 -13.42
CA SER A 56 47.21 -42.37 -14.03
C SER A 56 46.09 -42.31 -12.98
N ARG A 57 45.33 -41.21 -12.95
CA ARG A 57 44.01 -41.19 -12.32
C ARG A 57 43.07 -42.03 -13.19
N PRO A 58 42.44 -43.10 -12.67
CA PRO A 58 41.42 -43.79 -13.44
C PRO A 58 40.28 -42.80 -13.69
N GLY A 59 39.98 -42.57 -14.98
CA GLY A 59 38.88 -41.74 -15.40
C GLY A 59 37.58 -42.32 -14.86
N ARG A 60 37.00 -41.66 -13.85
CA ARG A 60 35.61 -41.87 -13.45
C ARG A 60 34.72 -41.27 -14.55
N LYS A 61 34.64 -41.98 -15.67
CA LYS A 61 33.54 -41.87 -16.62
C LYS A 61 32.28 -42.37 -15.90
N ASP A 62 31.20 -41.64 -16.09
CA ASP A 62 29.83 -42.06 -15.79
C ASP A 62 29.37 -42.01 -14.32
N ASP A 63 29.36 -40.82 -13.72
CA ASP A 63 28.50 -40.57 -12.55
C ASP A 63 27.83 -39.17 -12.56
N TRP A 64 27.45 -38.68 -13.74
CA TRP A 64 26.54 -37.52 -13.88
C TRP A 64 25.06 -37.92 -13.78
N ARG A 65 24.73 -39.03 -13.10
CA ARG A 65 23.37 -39.22 -12.62
C ARG A 65 23.14 -38.18 -11.53
N ARG A 66 22.54 -37.05 -11.94
CA ARG A 66 21.93 -36.08 -11.01
C ARG A 66 21.13 -36.91 -10.01
N PRO A 67 21.47 -36.88 -8.70
CA PRO A 67 20.78 -37.71 -7.72
C PRO A 67 19.27 -37.54 -7.89
N ALA A 68 18.58 -38.68 -7.95
CA ALA A 68 17.12 -38.70 -8.02
C ALA A 68 16.59 -37.87 -6.84
N ASP A 69 15.85 -36.82 -7.18
CA ASP A 69 14.95 -36.06 -6.32
C ASP A 69 15.36 -36.04 -4.84
N ASP A 70 16.41 -35.29 -4.51
CA ASP A 70 16.75 -34.95 -3.13
C ASP A 70 15.65 -33.99 -2.63
N GLN A 71 14.49 -34.55 -2.27
CA GLN A 71 13.33 -33.87 -1.69
C GLN A 71 13.64 -33.41 -0.27
N ARG A 72 14.72 -32.63 -0.11
CA ARG A 72 14.92 -31.88 1.11
C ARG A 72 13.74 -30.93 1.23
N PRO A 73 13.09 -30.84 2.41
CA PRO A 73 12.07 -29.82 2.63
C PRO A 73 12.68 -28.46 2.28
N ARG A 74 11.95 -27.69 1.47
CA ARG A 74 12.37 -26.34 1.05
C ARG A 74 12.63 -25.51 2.30
N SER A 75 13.66 -24.65 2.25
CA SER A 75 13.80 -23.64 3.29
C SER A 75 12.59 -22.71 3.28
N GLU A 76 12.26 -22.09 4.41
CA GLU A 76 11.15 -21.14 4.50
C GLU A 76 11.27 -20.01 3.46
N ASP A 77 12.48 -19.53 3.23
CA ASP A 77 12.74 -18.48 2.24
C ASP A 77 12.46 -18.96 0.80
N GLN A 78 12.76 -20.21 0.49
CA GLN A 78 12.44 -20.80 -0.80
C GLN A 78 10.93 -21.02 -0.96
N ALA A 79 10.23 -21.43 0.11
CA ALA A 79 8.78 -21.57 0.11
C ALA A 79 8.08 -20.22 -0.10
N ARG A 80 8.49 -19.17 0.62
CA ARG A 80 7.99 -17.79 0.42
C ARG A 80 8.29 -17.28 -0.98
N TYR A 81 9.48 -17.58 -1.50
CA TYR A 81 9.82 -17.23 -2.88
C TYR A 81 8.93 -17.97 -3.87
N ASP A 82 8.70 -19.27 -3.72
CA ASP A 82 7.90 -20.05 -4.67
C ASP A 82 6.41 -19.72 -4.64
N GLY A 83 5.89 -19.36 -3.46
CA GLY A 83 4.49 -19.06 -3.22
C GLY A 83 3.60 -20.31 -3.18
N PRO A 84 2.29 -20.13 -2.94
CA PRO A 84 1.32 -21.22 -3.02
C PRO A 84 1.27 -21.83 -4.43
N PRO A 85 0.85 -23.10 -4.56
CA PRO A 85 0.66 -23.72 -5.87
C PRO A 85 -0.36 -22.93 -6.69
N ILE A 86 -0.06 -22.72 -7.97
CA ILE A 86 -0.97 -22.04 -8.88
C ILE A 86 -1.79 -23.11 -9.61
N PRO A 87 -3.13 -23.05 -9.58
CA PRO A 87 -3.98 -23.90 -10.41
C PRO A 87 -3.58 -23.90 -11.90
N GLU A 88 -3.81 -25.02 -12.59
CA GLU A 88 -3.36 -25.20 -13.98
C GLU A 88 -4.14 -24.34 -14.98
N ASP A 89 -5.40 -24.06 -14.67
CA ASP A 89 -6.32 -23.21 -15.42
C ASP A 89 -5.95 -21.72 -15.34
N ILE A 90 -5.17 -21.30 -14.33
CA ILE A 90 -4.69 -19.92 -14.21
C ILE A 90 -3.48 -19.71 -15.13
N THR A 91 -3.73 -19.03 -16.25
CA THR A 91 -2.72 -18.83 -17.31
C THR A 91 -1.97 -17.50 -17.19
N GLY A 92 -2.48 -16.54 -16.42
CA GLY A 92 -2.00 -15.16 -16.32
C GLY A 92 -2.57 -14.25 -17.43
N LYS A 93 -3.34 -14.79 -18.38
CA LYS A 93 -4.02 -14.02 -19.44
C LYS A 93 -5.34 -13.41 -18.98
N GLU A 94 -5.81 -13.82 -17.81
CA GLU A 94 -7.02 -13.32 -17.17
C GLU A 94 -6.82 -11.88 -16.67
N LEU A 95 -5.56 -11.45 -16.51
CA LEU A 95 -5.22 -10.08 -16.11
C LEU A 95 -5.62 -9.06 -17.18
N ASP A 96 -6.06 -7.89 -16.70
CA ASP A 96 -6.33 -6.76 -17.58
C ASP A 96 -5.09 -6.38 -18.41
N ARG A 97 -5.34 -5.86 -19.61
CA ARG A 97 -4.27 -5.48 -20.54
C ARG A 97 -3.35 -4.41 -19.97
N SER A 98 -3.87 -3.50 -19.14
CA SER A 98 -3.08 -2.46 -18.47
C SER A 98 -2.08 -3.05 -17.47
N VAL A 99 -2.48 -4.09 -16.73
CA VAL A 99 -1.59 -4.82 -15.80
C VAL A 99 -0.52 -5.56 -16.58
N THR A 100 -0.92 -6.33 -17.59
CA THR A 100 0.01 -7.11 -18.43
C THR A 100 1.02 -6.19 -19.14
N ALA A 101 0.61 -4.98 -19.56
CA ALA A 101 1.49 -4.00 -20.18
C ALA A 101 2.63 -3.56 -19.24
N GLN A 102 2.39 -3.44 -17.94
CA GLN A 102 3.42 -3.07 -16.96
C GLN A 102 4.46 -4.18 -16.74
N LEU A 103 4.15 -5.44 -17.08
CA LEU A 103 5.05 -6.58 -16.95
C LEU A 103 5.98 -6.76 -18.16
N LYS A 104 5.75 -6.07 -19.29
CA LYS A 104 6.51 -6.23 -20.53
C LYS A 104 8.02 -5.96 -20.41
N GLY A 105 8.43 -5.21 -19.39
CA GLY A 105 9.85 -4.96 -19.11
C GLY A 105 10.60 -6.15 -18.49
N LEU A 106 9.89 -7.20 -18.06
CA LEU A 106 10.47 -8.40 -17.47
C LEU A 106 10.77 -9.46 -18.55
N PRO A 107 11.76 -10.35 -18.33
CA PRO A 107 11.94 -11.53 -19.17
C PRO A 107 10.66 -12.36 -19.28
N GLU A 108 10.35 -12.88 -20.46
CA GLU A 108 9.06 -13.54 -20.77
C GLU A 108 8.62 -14.58 -19.74
N LYS A 109 9.51 -15.52 -19.38
CA LYS A 109 9.21 -16.55 -18.36
C LYS A 109 8.93 -15.96 -16.98
N LEU A 110 9.61 -14.88 -16.62
CA LEU A 110 9.41 -14.19 -15.35
C LEU A 110 8.09 -13.41 -15.35
N ALA A 111 7.80 -12.69 -16.43
CA ALA A 111 6.54 -11.98 -16.62
C ALA A 111 5.36 -12.95 -16.52
N ALA A 112 5.42 -14.10 -17.20
CA ALA A 112 4.39 -15.14 -17.14
C ALA A 112 4.20 -15.67 -15.71
N ARG A 113 5.28 -15.95 -14.98
CA ARG A 113 5.20 -16.42 -13.59
C ARG A 113 4.55 -15.37 -12.66
N VAL A 114 4.95 -14.11 -12.79
CA VAL A 114 4.37 -13.00 -12.00
C VAL A 114 2.89 -12.82 -12.35
N ALA A 115 2.55 -12.80 -13.64
CA ALA A 115 1.18 -12.67 -14.10
C ALA A 115 0.27 -13.77 -13.53
N ARG A 116 0.73 -15.03 -13.55
CA ARG A 116 -0.02 -16.15 -12.98
C ARG A 116 -0.27 -15.99 -11.48
N HIS A 117 0.71 -15.51 -10.71
CA HIS A 117 0.50 -15.25 -9.27
C HIS A 117 -0.47 -14.09 -9.03
N LEU A 118 -0.40 -13.02 -9.82
CA LEU A 118 -1.36 -11.91 -9.70
C LEU A 118 -2.79 -12.36 -10.07
N ALA A 119 -2.93 -13.17 -11.12
CA ALA A 119 -4.22 -13.74 -11.50
C ALA A 119 -4.77 -14.69 -10.43
N ALA A 120 -3.90 -15.53 -9.85
CA ALA A 120 -4.28 -16.41 -8.74
C ALA A 120 -4.70 -15.64 -7.50
N ALA A 121 -4.00 -14.55 -7.17
CA ALA A 121 -4.41 -13.68 -6.06
C ALA A 121 -5.79 -13.06 -6.29
N GLY A 122 -6.04 -12.52 -7.49
CA GLY A 122 -7.33 -11.92 -7.81
C GLY A 122 -8.49 -12.92 -7.83
N ALA A 123 -8.22 -14.20 -8.12
CA ALA A 123 -9.23 -15.25 -8.17
C ALA A 123 -9.69 -15.75 -6.78
N VAL A 124 -8.95 -15.44 -5.71
CA VAL A 124 -9.25 -15.93 -4.35
C VAL A 124 -9.29 -14.82 -3.32
N ILE A 125 -9.22 -13.54 -3.73
CA ILE A 125 -9.10 -12.41 -2.79
C ILE A 125 -10.34 -12.25 -1.91
N ASP A 126 -11.52 -12.59 -2.42
CA ASP A 126 -12.77 -12.46 -1.68
C ASP A 126 -13.03 -13.69 -0.77
N GLU A 127 -12.61 -14.89 -1.19
CA GLU A 127 -12.84 -16.13 -0.44
C GLU A 127 -11.70 -16.50 0.53
N ASP A 128 -10.44 -16.33 0.12
CA ASP A 128 -9.24 -16.58 0.91
C ASP A 128 -8.19 -15.46 0.72
N PRO A 129 -8.41 -14.30 1.35
CA PRO A 129 -7.49 -13.16 1.28
C PRO A 129 -6.06 -13.49 1.71
N ARG A 130 -5.89 -14.44 2.63
CA ARG A 130 -4.57 -14.84 3.12
C ARG A 130 -3.78 -15.55 2.03
N THR A 131 -4.38 -16.50 1.33
CA THR A 131 -3.76 -17.16 0.18
C THR A 131 -3.51 -16.17 -0.97
N ALA A 132 -4.44 -15.24 -1.21
CA ALA A 132 -4.22 -14.17 -2.18
C ALA A 132 -2.96 -13.35 -1.82
N TYR A 133 -2.80 -12.98 -0.55
CA TYR A 133 -1.63 -12.26 -0.07
C TYR A 133 -0.33 -13.06 -0.30
N GLU A 134 -0.32 -14.36 0.00
CA GLU A 134 0.84 -15.23 -0.25
C GLU A 134 1.23 -15.29 -1.73
N HIS A 135 0.26 -15.35 -2.65
CA HIS A 135 0.53 -15.25 -4.08
C HIS A 135 1.15 -13.90 -4.47
N THR A 136 0.64 -12.79 -3.93
CA THR A 136 1.22 -11.47 -4.21
C THR A 136 2.62 -11.28 -3.62
N LEU A 137 2.93 -11.91 -2.48
CA LEU A 137 4.28 -11.95 -1.92
C LEU A 137 5.26 -12.68 -2.86
N ALA A 138 4.84 -13.79 -3.45
CA ALA A 138 5.63 -14.52 -4.45
C ALA A 138 5.86 -13.67 -5.71
N ALA A 139 4.85 -12.93 -6.17
CA ALA A 139 5.01 -11.97 -7.26
C ALA A 139 5.99 -10.83 -6.89
N ARG A 140 5.84 -10.26 -5.69
CA ARG A 140 6.69 -9.18 -5.15
C ARG A 140 8.13 -9.62 -4.99
N ALA A 141 8.40 -10.82 -4.52
CA ALA A 141 9.76 -11.37 -4.39
C ALA A 141 10.52 -11.41 -5.73
N ARG A 142 9.78 -11.49 -6.85
CA ARG A 142 10.32 -11.52 -8.22
C ARG A 142 10.38 -10.15 -8.88
N ALA A 143 9.41 -9.28 -8.60
CA ALA A 143 9.17 -8.06 -9.35
C ALA A 143 8.86 -6.83 -8.46
N ALA A 144 9.53 -6.69 -7.31
CA ALA A 144 9.33 -5.59 -6.36
C ALA A 144 9.51 -4.16 -6.90
N ARG A 145 10.08 -4.01 -8.11
CA ARG A 145 10.28 -2.71 -8.78
C ARG A 145 9.14 -2.33 -9.73
N ILE A 146 8.10 -3.16 -9.84
CA ILE A 146 6.95 -2.92 -10.70
C ILE A 146 5.79 -2.41 -9.84
N ALA A 147 5.24 -1.24 -10.18
CA ALA A 147 4.21 -0.58 -9.37
C ALA A 147 2.96 -1.44 -9.18
N VAL A 148 2.43 -2.07 -10.25
CA VAL A 148 1.24 -2.93 -10.15
C VAL A 148 1.44 -4.16 -9.25
N VAL A 149 2.69 -4.65 -9.11
CA VAL A 149 2.99 -5.75 -8.19
C VAL A 149 2.93 -5.25 -6.73
N ARG A 150 3.35 -4.01 -6.47
CA ARG A 150 3.25 -3.37 -5.14
C ARG A 150 1.80 -3.06 -4.79
N GLU A 151 1.02 -2.60 -5.77
CA GLU A 151 -0.42 -2.36 -5.65
C GLU A 151 -1.16 -3.64 -5.27
N ALA A 152 -1.04 -4.70 -6.08
CA ALA A 152 -1.69 -5.98 -5.79
C ALA A 152 -1.28 -6.55 -4.42
N CYS A 153 0.00 -6.45 -4.06
CA CYS A 153 0.47 -6.87 -2.74
C CYS A 153 -0.13 -6.04 -1.61
N GLY A 154 -0.36 -4.74 -1.83
CA GLY A 154 -1.00 -3.86 -0.87
C GLY A 154 -2.49 -4.14 -0.69
N GLU A 155 -3.20 -4.40 -1.79
CA GLU A 155 -4.63 -4.74 -1.77
C GLU A 155 -4.88 -6.11 -1.14
N ALA A 156 -4.12 -7.13 -1.50
CA ALA A 156 -4.24 -8.45 -0.89
C ALA A 156 -3.85 -8.44 0.60
N ALA A 157 -2.81 -7.68 0.98
CA ALA A 157 -2.48 -7.48 2.40
C ALA A 157 -3.62 -6.80 3.17
N TYR A 158 -4.27 -5.79 2.57
CA TYR A 158 -5.40 -5.11 3.18
C TYR A 158 -6.59 -6.06 3.39
N ALA A 159 -6.94 -6.84 2.36
CA ALA A 159 -7.99 -7.86 2.47
C ALA A 159 -7.66 -8.94 3.53
N ALA A 160 -6.38 -9.28 3.69
CA ALA A 160 -5.91 -10.21 4.73
C ALA A 160 -5.80 -9.61 6.14
N GLY A 161 -6.08 -8.31 6.33
CA GLY A 161 -5.95 -7.62 7.61
C GLY A 161 -4.52 -7.26 8.01
N GLU A 162 -3.55 -7.41 7.11
CA GLU A 162 -2.14 -7.06 7.31
C GLU A 162 -1.92 -5.56 7.02
N TYR A 163 -2.53 -4.71 7.84
CA TYR A 163 -2.67 -3.26 7.57
C TYR A 163 -1.33 -2.51 7.52
N ALA A 164 -0.33 -2.92 8.28
CA ALA A 164 0.99 -2.28 8.26
C ALA A 164 1.73 -2.54 6.94
N GLU A 165 1.67 -3.78 6.47
CA GLU A 165 2.21 -4.26 5.21
C GLU A 165 1.47 -3.59 4.05
N ALA A 166 0.13 -3.61 4.06
CA ALA A 166 -0.71 -2.95 3.07
C ALA A 166 -0.33 -1.48 2.89
N LEU A 167 -0.23 -0.74 4.01
CA LEU A 167 0.14 0.66 4.01
C LEU A 167 1.56 0.90 3.45
N SER A 168 2.51 0.03 3.78
CA SER A 168 3.89 0.11 3.26
C SER A 168 3.94 -0.10 1.75
N GLU A 169 3.20 -1.10 1.25
CA GLU A 169 3.15 -1.48 -0.16
C GLU A 169 2.42 -0.43 -1.01
N LEU A 170 1.25 0.05 -0.59
CA LEU A 170 0.50 1.10 -1.29
C LEU A 170 1.25 2.45 -1.30
N ARG A 171 2.00 2.77 -0.24
CA ARG A 171 2.92 3.93 -0.25
C ARG A 171 4.02 3.76 -1.28
N ALA A 172 4.56 2.55 -1.45
CA ALA A 172 5.57 2.28 -2.45
C ALA A 172 4.98 2.36 -3.87
N ALA A 173 3.82 1.74 -4.11
CA ALA A 173 3.10 1.83 -5.39
C ALA A 173 2.85 3.31 -5.77
N LYS A 174 2.28 4.10 -4.85
CA LYS A 174 2.04 5.54 -5.03
C LYS A 174 3.32 6.33 -5.37
N ARG A 175 4.45 6.02 -4.74
CA ARG A 175 5.73 6.68 -5.06
C ARG A 175 6.24 6.31 -6.45
N MET A 176 5.94 5.10 -6.91
CA MET A 176 6.39 4.59 -8.21
C MET A 176 5.57 5.12 -9.38
N ASN A 177 4.24 5.18 -9.25
CA ASN A 177 3.34 5.51 -10.35
C ASN A 177 2.56 6.83 -10.16
N GLY A 178 2.64 7.45 -8.98
CA GLY A 178 1.92 8.69 -8.67
C GLY A 178 0.42 8.54 -8.45
N VAL A 179 -0.13 7.33 -8.56
CA VAL A 179 -1.57 7.06 -8.44
C VAL A 179 -2.04 7.37 -7.03
N THR A 180 -3.09 8.17 -6.93
CA THR A 180 -3.67 8.62 -5.65
C THR A 180 -4.92 7.83 -5.26
N ALA A 181 -5.43 6.96 -6.14
CA ALA A 181 -6.60 6.13 -5.87
C ALA A 181 -6.43 5.21 -4.65
N TYR A 182 -5.19 4.92 -4.21
CA TYR A 182 -4.90 4.12 -3.02
C TYR A 182 -5.19 4.84 -1.70
N LEU A 183 -5.40 6.16 -1.72
CA LEU A 183 -5.52 6.98 -0.50
C LEU A 183 -6.63 6.51 0.46
N PRO A 184 -7.84 6.09 0.02
CA PRO A 184 -8.86 5.57 0.93
C PRO A 184 -8.37 4.33 1.70
N ILE A 185 -7.80 3.33 1.01
CA ILE A 185 -7.26 2.12 1.63
C ILE A 185 -6.11 2.47 2.59
N MET A 186 -5.20 3.35 2.18
CA MET A 186 -4.12 3.82 3.05
C MET A 186 -4.63 4.53 4.31
N ALA A 187 -5.71 5.31 4.19
CA ALA A 187 -6.33 5.98 5.32
C ALA A 187 -7.02 4.98 6.25
N ASP A 188 -7.67 3.96 5.70
CA ASP A 188 -8.31 2.93 6.50
C ASP A 188 -7.30 2.05 7.25
N CYS A 189 -6.17 1.70 6.61
CA CYS A 189 -5.06 1.06 7.30
C CYS A 189 -4.56 1.87 8.51
N GLU A 190 -4.49 3.21 8.41
CA GLU A 190 -4.07 4.04 9.55
C GLU A 190 -5.10 3.98 10.68
N ARG A 191 -6.42 3.93 10.37
CA ARG A 191 -7.46 3.72 11.38
C ARG A 191 -7.31 2.37 12.07
N ALA A 192 -7.17 1.29 11.29
CA ALA A 192 -7.00 -0.07 11.81
C ALA A 192 -5.74 -0.21 12.70
N LEU A 193 -4.70 0.60 12.44
CA LEU A 193 -3.49 0.68 13.26
C LEU A 193 -3.64 1.64 14.47
N GLY A 194 -4.85 2.11 14.77
CA GLY A 194 -5.16 2.99 15.90
C GLY A 194 -4.69 4.43 15.73
N ARG A 195 -4.63 4.93 14.49
CA ARG A 195 -4.15 6.29 14.15
C ARG A 195 -5.16 7.08 13.30
N PRO A 196 -6.40 7.27 13.78
CA PRO A 196 -7.47 7.91 13.01
C PRO A 196 -7.13 9.34 12.55
N GLU A 197 -6.29 10.08 13.27
CA GLU A 197 -5.87 11.44 12.89
C GLU A 197 -5.04 11.44 11.60
N ARG A 198 -4.29 10.36 11.35
CA ARG A 198 -3.52 10.18 10.11
C ARG A 198 -4.44 9.88 8.93
N ALA A 199 -5.54 9.16 9.16
CA ALA A 199 -6.57 8.96 8.15
C ALA A 199 -7.20 10.30 7.73
N LEU A 200 -7.55 11.17 8.69
CA LEU A 200 -8.05 12.52 8.40
C LEU A 200 -7.04 13.39 7.65
N THR A 201 -5.74 13.21 7.93
CA THR A 201 -4.68 13.91 7.19
C THR A 201 -4.64 13.49 5.72
N LEU A 202 -4.83 12.19 5.43
CA LEU A 202 -4.90 11.67 4.07
C LEU A 202 -6.17 12.13 3.34
N ALA A 203 -7.31 12.19 4.04
CA ALA A 203 -8.57 12.69 3.50
C ALA A 203 -8.48 14.17 3.05
N LYS A 204 -7.64 14.97 3.71
CA LYS A 204 -7.36 16.38 3.35
C LYS A 204 -6.40 16.54 2.17
N SER A 205 -5.92 15.44 1.56
CA SER A 205 -5.04 15.54 0.39
C SER A 205 -5.74 16.26 -0.77
N PRO A 206 -5.08 17.23 -1.44
CA PRO A 206 -5.67 17.91 -2.60
C PRO A 206 -6.11 16.98 -3.72
N ALA A 207 -5.51 15.78 -3.81
CA ALA A 207 -5.87 14.78 -4.80
C ALA A 207 -7.31 14.27 -4.65
N VAL A 208 -7.84 14.23 -3.41
CA VAL A 208 -9.18 13.73 -3.09
C VAL A 208 -10.26 14.58 -3.75
N ALA A 209 -10.02 15.88 -3.92
CA ALA A 209 -10.98 16.78 -4.57
C ALA A 209 -11.31 16.37 -6.01
N ASN A 210 -10.37 15.69 -6.69
CA ASN A 210 -10.48 15.27 -8.09
C ASN A 210 -10.86 13.78 -8.25
N PHE A 211 -11.23 13.10 -7.17
CA PHE A 211 -11.64 11.70 -7.25
C PHE A 211 -12.96 11.54 -8.02
N ALA A 212 -13.07 10.43 -8.75
CA ALA A 212 -14.35 9.94 -9.25
C ALA A 212 -15.31 9.66 -8.08
N SER A 213 -16.61 9.63 -8.35
CA SER A 213 -17.65 9.50 -7.32
C SER A 213 -17.45 8.31 -6.38
N GLU A 214 -17.07 7.16 -6.92
CA GLU A 214 -16.80 5.94 -6.16
C GLU A 214 -15.61 6.11 -5.20
N ALA A 215 -14.42 6.45 -5.70
CA ALA A 215 -13.26 6.69 -4.85
C ALA A 215 -13.47 7.82 -3.84
N LYS A 216 -14.26 8.84 -4.18
CA LYS A 216 -14.64 9.92 -3.26
C LYS A 216 -15.55 9.40 -2.15
N ALA A 217 -16.54 8.56 -2.47
CA ALA A 217 -17.40 7.92 -1.48
C ALA A 217 -16.60 7.04 -0.52
N GLU A 218 -15.67 6.23 -1.03
CA GLU A 218 -14.75 5.43 -0.20
C GLU A 218 -13.96 6.31 0.78
N MET A 219 -13.35 7.40 0.29
CA MET A 219 -12.64 8.34 1.17
C MET A 219 -13.57 8.96 2.22
N THR A 220 -14.80 9.31 1.85
CA THR A 220 -15.77 9.89 2.78
C THR A 220 -16.19 8.89 3.87
N ILE A 221 -16.40 7.62 3.53
CA ILE A 221 -16.70 6.56 4.49
C ILE A 221 -15.55 6.40 5.48
N VAL A 222 -14.30 6.36 4.98
CA VAL A 222 -13.11 6.26 5.83
C VAL A 222 -12.92 7.49 6.71
N GLU A 223 -13.16 8.70 6.19
CA GLU A 223 -13.11 9.93 7.00
C GLU A 223 -14.14 9.91 8.13
N ALA A 224 -15.38 9.52 7.83
CA ALA A 224 -16.43 9.40 8.84
C ALA A 224 -16.09 8.32 9.88
N GLY A 225 -15.56 7.19 9.45
CA GLY A 225 -15.07 6.13 10.34
C GLY A 225 -13.98 6.63 11.28
N ALA A 226 -12.97 7.36 10.77
CA ALA A 226 -11.91 7.93 11.60
C ALA A 226 -12.45 8.90 12.66
N ARG A 227 -13.49 9.68 12.33
CA ARG A 227 -14.16 10.56 13.30
C ARG A 227 -14.90 9.77 14.38
N ARG A 228 -15.57 8.67 14.01
CA ARG A 228 -16.20 7.76 14.98
C ARG A 228 -15.20 7.15 15.94
N ASP A 229 -14.04 6.72 15.42
CA ASP A 229 -12.96 6.14 16.24
C ASP A 229 -12.45 7.13 17.31
N MET A 230 -12.58 8.44 17.05
CA MET A 230 -12.25 9.53 17.98
C MET A 230 -13.45 10.01 18.83
N GLY A 231 -14.63 9.39 18.71
CA GLY A 231 -15.86 9.81 19.39
C GLY A 231 -16.54 11.05 18.81
N GLU A 232 -16.11 11.55 17.66
CA GLU A 232 -16.66 12.74 17.00
C GLU A 232 -17.92 12.39 16.15
N LEU A 233 -18.94 11.79 16.76
CA LEU A 233 -20.09 11.22 16.04
C LEU A 233 -20.86 12.27 15.22
N ASP A 234 -21.09 13.46 15.76
CA ASP A 234 -21.75 14.55 15.02
C ASP A 234 -20.95 14.99 13.79
N ALA A 235 -19.61 14.98 13.89
CA ALA A 235 -18.76 15.33 12.76
C ALA A 235 -18.75 14.20 11.71
N ALA A 236 -18.78 12.94 12.14
CA ALA A 236 -18.91 11.80 11.24
C ALA A 236 -20.22 11.86 10.44
N LEU A 237 -21.35 12.12 11.10
CA LEU A 237 -22.66 12.29 10.45
C LEU A 237 -22.62 13.43 9.43
N ARG A 238 -22.11 14.60 9.80
CA ARG A 238 -21.97 15.74 8.87
C ARG A 238 -21.09 15.40 7.66
N THR A 239 -20.00 14.66 7.85
CA THR A 239 -19.15 14.21 6.76
C THR A 239 -19.93 13.34 5.76
N LEU A 240 -20.75 12.40 6.23
CA LEU A 240 -21.57 11.53 5.39
C LEU A 240 -22.75 12.27 4.74
N GLU A 241 -23.39 13.19 5.45
CA GLU A 241 -24.51 14.01 4.94
C GLU A 241 -24.11 14.89 3.75
N ASN A 242 -22.83 15.27 3.65
CA ASN A 242 -22.29 16.03 2.52
C ASN A 242 -22.01 15.16 1.29
N ALA A 243 -22.10 13.83 1.40
CA ALA A 243 -21.98 12.90 0.29
C ALA A 243 -23.36 12.62 -0.33
N PRO A 244 -23.43 12.08 -1.57
CA PRO A 244 -24.69 11.92 -2.29
C PRO A 244 -25.52 10.71 -1.80
N LEU A 245 -25.92 10.71 -0.52
CA LEU A 245 -26.73 9.66 0.13
C LEU A 245 -28.07 9.40 -0.59
N THR A 246 -28.66 10.44 -1.17
CA THR A 246 -29.94 10.39 -1.90
C THR A 246 -29.79 10.08 -3.38
N SER A 247 -28.58 9.70 -3.83
CA SER A 247 -28.36 9.22 -5.20
C SER A 247 -29.34 8.10 -5.54
N LYS A 248 -29.90 8.14 -6.76
CA LYS A 248 -30.78 7.09 -7.29
C LYS A 248 -30.03 5.88 -7.85
N SER A 249 -28.69 5.95 -7.86
CA SER A 249 -27.86 4.84 -8.32
C SER A 249 -27.94 3.66 -7.36
N ARG A 250 -27.90 2.43 -7.90
CA ARG A 250 -27.81 1.17 -7.16
C ARG A 250 -26.39 0.61 -7.12
N THR A 251 -25.40 1.43 -7.50
CA THR A 251 -23.98 1.05 -7.44
C THR A 251 -23.55 0.80 -5.99
N SER A 252 -22.67 -0.19 -5.79
CA SER A 252 -22.16 -0.63 -4.49
C SER A 252 -21.70 0.50 -3.57
N TRP A 253 -20.99 1.51 -4.09
CA TRP A 253 -20.52 2.65 -3.28
C TRP A 253 -21.66 3.49 -2.66
N VAL A 254 -22.86 3.52 -3.27
CA VAL A 254 -24.04 4.18 -2.68
C VAL A 254 -24.60 3.33 -1.55
N VAL A 255 -24.67 2.01 -1.75
CA VAL A 255 -25.09 1.06 -0.72
C VAL A 255 -24.21 1.21 0.52
N ARG A 256 -22.88 1.15 0.33
CA ARG A 256 -21.89 1.29 1.40
C ARG A 256 -21.96 2.65 2.09
N LEU A 257 -22.22 3.73 1.35
CA LEU A 257 -22.36 5.08 1.92
C LEU A 257 -23.61 5.19 2.82
N ARG A 258 -24.77 4.67 2.37
CA ARG A 258 -26.00 4.66 3.17
C ARG A 258 -25.86 3.77 4.40
N TYR A 259 -25.25 2.59 4.23
CA TYR A 259 -24.94 1.70 5.33
C TYR A 259 -24.08 2.39 6.39
N ALA A 260 -22.98 3.02 5.99
CA ALA A 260 -22.09 3.73 6.90
C ALA A 260 -22.83 4.86 7.65
N TYR A 261 -23.76 5.56 6.99
CA TYR A 261 -24.59 6.57 7.63
C TYR A 261 -25.55 5.98 8.65
N ALA A 262 -26.26 4.90 8.31
CA ALA A 262 -27.15 4.18 9.23
C ALA A 262 -26.40 3.66 10.47
N ASP A 263 -25.24 3.03 10.27
CA ASP A 263 -24.41 2.52 11.38
C ASP A 263 -23.87 3.66 12.27
N THR A 264 -23.53 4.81 11.67
CA THR A 264 -23.13 6.01 12.43
C THR A 264 -24.29 6.59 13.24
N LEU A 265 -25.52 6.57 12.71
CA LEU A 265 -26.72 6.99 13.44
C LEU A 265 -26.98 6.09 14.66
N VAL A 266 -26.81 4.78 14.53
CA VAL A 266 -26.88 3.85 15.68
C VAL A 266 -25.85 4.24 16.74
N ALA A 267 -24.59 4.44 16.35
CA ALA A 267 -23.53 4.84 17.28
C ALA A 267 -23.84 6.17 17.99
N ALA A 268 -24.55 7.09 17.33
CA ALA A 268 -25.01 8.37 17.88
C ALA A 268 -26.30 8.26 18.72
N GLY A 269 -26.87 7.06 18.90
CA GLY A 269 -28.11 6.84 19.63
C GLY A 269 -29.38 7.29 18.88
N ARG A 270 -29.27 7.57 17.58
CA ARG A 270 -30.39 8.00 16.71
C ARG A 270 -31.03 6.80 16.03
N GLU A 271 -31.49 5.83 16.82
CA GLU A 271 -31.94 4.52 16.32
C GLU A 271 -33.16 4.58 15.38
N ALA A 272 -34.09 5.53 15.57
CA ALA A 272 -35.23 5.71 14.68
C ALA A 272 -34.81 6.14 13.27
N ASP A 273 -33.89 7.11 13.19
CA ASP A 273 -33.32 7.54 11.90
C ASP A 273 -32.48 6.41 11.28
N ALA A 274 -31.70 5.70 12.11
CA ALA A 274 -30.89 4.58 11.65
C ALA A 274 -31.74 3.49 11.01
N LEU A 275 -32.87 3.14 11.61
CA LEU A 275 -33.82 2.16 11.09
C LEU A 275 -34.32 2.57 9.69
N GLU A 276 -34.72 3.83 9.51
CA GLU A 276 -35.13 4.32 8.19
C GLU A 276 -34.00 4.17 7.16
N TRP A 277 -32.76 4.49 7.54
CA TRP A 277 -31.62 4.41 6.64
C TRP A 277 -31.16 2.97 6.35
N PHE A 278 -31.32 2.03 7.27
CA PHE A 278 -31.09 0.61 6.98
C PHE A 278 -32.09 0.08 5.96
N HIS A 279 -33.39 0.38 6.11
CA HIS A 279 -34.41 0.05 5.10
C HIS A 279 -34.11 0.67 3.74
N ARG A 280 -33.67 1.93 3.70
CA ARG A 280 -33.23 2.61 2.46
C ARG A 280 -31.97 1.98 1.84
N THR A 281 -31.12 1.34 2.65
CA THR A 281 -29.91 0.65 2.20
C THR A 281 -30.29 -0.70 1.60
N GLU A 282 -31.04 -1.51 2.35
CA GLU A 282 -31.58 -2.81 1.92
C GLU A 282 -32.32 -2.70 0.58
N ALA A 283 -33.16 -1.67 0.40
CA ALA A 283 -33.91 -1.46 -0.83
C ALA A 283 -33.04 -1.31 -2.10
N ILE A 284 -31.76 -0.91 -1.95
CA ILE A 284 -30.82 -0.77 -3.06
C ILE A 284 -29.72 -1.83 -3.10
N ASP A 285 -29.58 -2.64 -2.05
CA ASP A 285 -28.55 -3.66 -1.89
C ASP A 285 -28.95 -4.98 -2.60
N GLY A 286 -28.99 -4.93 -3.93
CA GLY A 286 -29.41 -6.10 -4.73
C GLY A 286 -28.39 -7.24 -4.77
N ASP A 287 -27.13 -6.94 -4.47
CA ASP A 287 -26.02 -7.91 -4.47
C ASP A 287 -25.74 -8.43 -3.04
N GLU A 288 -26.55 -8.05 -2.06
CA GLU A 288 -26.45 -8.46 -0.65
C GLU A 288 -25.05 -8.23 -0.05
N ILE A 289 -24.43 -7.09 -0.36
CA ILE A 289 -23.07 -6.77 0.10
C ILE A 289 -23.04 -6.24 1.54
N THR A 290 -24.21 -6.02 2.16
CA THR A 290 -24.36 -5.57 3.54
C THR A 290 -25.43 -6.38 4.29
N ASP A 291 -25.37 -6.35 5.62
CA ASP A 291 -26.36 -6.93 6.53
C ASP A 291 -27.50 -5.94 6.88
N ALA A 292 -27.79 -4.95 6.03
CA ALA A 292 -28.70 -3.84 6.35
C ALA A 292 -30.11 -4.31 6.80
N GLY A 293 -30.68 -5.33 6.16
CA GLY A 293 -31.98 -5.88 6.53
C GLY A 293 -31.98 -6.54 7.92
N GLU A 294 -30.90 -7.26 8.26
CA GLU A 294 -30.73 -7.84 9.60
C GLU A 294 -30.66 -6.75 10.67
N ARG A 295 -29.86 -5.70 10.40
CA ARG A 295 -29.71 -4.53 11.28
C ARG A 295 -31.02 -3.78 11.48
N ALA A 296 -31.85 -3.64 10.44
CA ALA A 296 -33.19 -3.05 10.55
C ALA A 296 -34.09 -3.89 11.47
N ALA A 297 -34.15 -5.21 11.25
CA ALA A 297 -34.96 -6.11 12.07
C ALA A 297 -34.53 -6.15 13.55
N GLU A 298 -33.23 -6.00 13.83
CA GLU A 298 -32.73 -5.87 15.21
C GLU A 298 -33.21 -4.59 15.90
N LEU A 299 -33.19 -3.46 15.20
CA LEU A 299 -33.65 -2.18 15.75
C LEU A 299 -35.16 -2.17 16.01
N GLU A 300 -35.95 -2.77 15.11
CA GLU A 300 -37.42 -2.91 15.30
C GLU A 300 -37.75 -3.69 16.57
N LYS A 301 -37.01 -4.78 16.84
CA LYS A 301 -37.19 -5.59 18.06
C LYS A 301 -36.85 -4.85 19.34
N ARG A 302 -36.00 -3.80 19.30
CA ARG A 302 -35.68 -2.98 20.48
C ARG A 302 -36.73 -1.91 20.75
N GLN A 303 -37.46 -1.50 19.72
CA GLN A 303 -38.47 -0.44 19.78
C GLN A 303 -39.89 -0.96 20.08
N GLY A 304 -40.16 -2.24 19.81
CA GLY A 304 -41.39 -2.95 20.17
C GLY A 304 -41.33 -3.60 21.55
#